data_AF-A0A964KWX7-F1
#
_entry.id   AF-A0A964KWX7-F1
#
_cell.length_a   1.000
_cell.length_b   1.000
_cell.length_c   1.000
_cell.angle_alpha   90.00
_cell.angle_beta   90.00
_cell.angle_gamma   90.00
#
_symmetry.space_group_name_H-M   'P 1'
#
loop_
_entity.id
_entity.type
_entity.pdbx_description
1 polymer ?
#
loop_
_entity_poly.entity_id
_entity_poly.type
_entity_poly.pdbx_seq_one_letter_code
_entity_poly.pdbx_strand_id
1 'polypeptide(L)'
;MNAVTSAHRLQQVLSHLQAVGRQQVARLGLVQPVGAEGEAHLRALRATPRARRAFAAAHPADQASATRTAASLRRLGAKGDDQLAALLHDLPKGAVGLLPRVLHVLEGSPVTGRARGPFARARQALRLHASVAPTHAAKLGAPRGTITILRELARQESSSAHRGRAAGIDARVRLLLDLDSGVTR
;
A
#
# COMPACT_ATOMS: atom_id res chain seq x y z
N MET A 1 22.39 2.04 -12.65
CA MET A 1 21.34 2.33 -11.64
C MET A 1 21.41 3.81 -11.34
N ASN A 2 20.36 4.57 -11.60
CA ASN A 2 20.37 6.03 -11.39
C ASN A 2 20.30 6.34 -9.89
N ALA A 3 21.07 7.32 -9.42
CA ALA A 3 21.17 7.68 -8.00
C ALA A 3 19.80 7.96 -7.35
N VAL A 4 18.88 8.58 -8.09
CA VAL A 4 17.49 8.86 -7.67
C VAL A 4 16.73 7.56 -7.34
N THR A 5 16.89 6.52 -8.15
CA THR A 5 16.23 5.22 -7.93
C THR A 5 16.82 4.50 -6.72
N SER A 6 18.12 4.62 -6.48
CA SER A 6 18.80 4.04 -5.30
C SER A 6 18.41 4.76 -4.01
N ALA A 7 18.39 6.09 -4.00
CA ALA A 7 17.98 6.90 -2.86
C ALA A 7 16.52 6.63 -2.47
N HIS A 8 15.64 6.53 -3.47
CA HIS A 8 14.24 6.20 -3.26
C HIS A 8 14.05 4.81 -2.59
N ARG A 9 14.74 3.77 -3.09
CA ARG A 9 14.70 2.43 -2.50
C ARG A 9 15.23 2.43 -1.06
N LEU A 10 16.31 3.17 -0.79
CA LEU A 10 16.86 3.29 0.56
C LEU A 10 15.84 3.95 1.50
N GLN A 11 15.18 5.02 1.07
CA GLN A 11 14.14 5.69 1.85
C GLN A 11 12.93 4.76 2.11
N GLN A 12 12.53 3.94 1.15
CA GLN A 12 11.48 2.94 1.35
C GLN A 12 11.89 1.90 2.40
N VAL A 13 13.12 1.39 2.36
CA VAL A 13 13.66 0.47 3.37
C VAL A 13 13.68 1.13 4.75
N LEU A 14 14.19 2.36 4.86
CA LEU A 14 14.20 3.11 6.13
C LEU A 14 12.79 3.31 6.68
N SER A 15 11.81 3.60 5.82
CA SER A 15 10.41 3.75 6.21
C SER A 15 9.82 2.45 6.76
N HIS A 16 10.20 1.30 6.19
CA HIS A 16 9.80 -0.02 6.70
C HIS A 16 10.40 -0.29 8.09
N LEU A 17 11.69 -0.02 8.25
CA LEU A 17 12.39 -0.19 9.53
C LEU A 17 11.80 0.72 10.61
N GLN A 18 11.56 1.98 10.29
CA GLN A 18 10.98 2.95 11.20
C GLN A 18 9.56 2.53 11.63
N ALA A 19 8.72 2.08 10.70
CA ALA A 19 7.38 1.60 11.04
C ALA A 19 7.41 0.39 11.98
N VAL A 20 8.29 -0.59 11.72
CA VAL A 20 8.45 -1.74 12.62
C VAL A 20 9.00 -1.31 13.98
N GLY A 21 10.01 -0.45 14.01
CA GLY A 21 10.58 0.09 15.24
C GLY A 21 9.55 0.82 16.09
N ARG A 22 8.77 1.74 15.50
CA ARG A 22 7.65 2.42 16.18
C ARG A 22 6.62 1.44 16.71
N GLN A 23 6.30 0.38 15.96
CA GLN A 23 5.37 -0.64 16.45
C GLN A 23 5.92 -1.42 17.64
N GLN A 24 7.23 -1.70 17.70
CA GLN A 24 7.82 -2.32 18.90
C GLN A 24 7.75 -1.40 20.11
N VAL A 25 8.07 -0.11 19.94
CA VAL A 25 7.95 0.89 21.00
C VAL A 25 6.50 1.05 21.47
N ALA A 26 5.53 1.00 20.53
CA ALA A 26 4.11 1.04 20.86
C ALA A 26 3.64 -0.18 21.67
N ARG A 27 4.21 -1.37 21.43
CA ARG A 27 3.94 -2.57 22.23
C ARG A 27 4.39 -2.43 23.68
N LEU A 28 5.34 -1.54 23.95
CA LEU A 28 5.78 -1.18 25.30
C LEU A 28 4.89 -0.09 25.93
N GLY A 29 3.84 0.37 25.24
CA GLY A 29 2.93 1.40 25.74
C GLY A 29 3.48 2.84 25.68
N LEU A 30 4.63 3.05 25.04
CA LEU A 30 5.32 4.34 25.05
C LEU A 30 4.83 5.31 23.95
N VAL A 31 4.23 4.78 22.89
CA VAL A 31 3.66 5.56 21.78
C VAL A 31 2.41 4.86 21.23
N GLN A 32 1.60 5.58 20.45
CA GLN A 32 0.45 4.97 19.77
C GLN A 32 0.89 3.93 18.73
N PRO A 33 0.13 2.83 18.55
CA PRO A 33 0.36 1.87 17.48
C PRO A 33 0.38 2.54 16.10
N VAL A 34 1.22 2.03 15.20
CA VAL A 34 1.40 2.59 13.86
C VAL A 34 0.11 2.62 13.06
N GLY A 35 -0.76 1.62 13.24
CA GLY A 35 -2.06 1.53 12.59
C GLY A 35 -3.17 2.38 13.22
N ALA A 36 -2.95 3.08 14.33
CA ALA A 36 -4.03 3.76 15.07
C ALA A 36 -4.71 4.86 14.24
N GLU A 37 -3.93 5.71 13.57
CA GLU A 37 -4.46 6.76 12.70
C GLU A 37 -5.20 6.17 11.50
N GLY A 38 -4.65 5.14 10.86
CA GLY A 38 -5.30 4.43 9.76
C GLY A 38 -6.61 3.76 10.20
N GLU A 39 -6.66 3.20 11.40
CA GLU A 39 -7.90 2.63 11.96
C GLU A 39 -8.95 3.73 12.19
N ALA A 40 -8.57 4.86 12.77
CA ALA A 40 -9.47 6.00 12.94
C ALA A 40 -10.01 6.51 11.59
N HIS A 41 -9.14 6.56 10.57
CA HIS A 41 -9.53 6.94 9.21
C HIS A 41 -10.51 5.94 8.61
N LEU A 42 -10.25 4.63 8.73
CA LEU A 42 -11.17 3.58 8.30
C LEU A 42 -12.54 3.70 9.00
N ARG A 43 -12.58 4.04 10.29
CA ARG A 43 -13.83 4.29 11.02
C ARG A 43 -14.56 5.51 10.46
N ALA A 44 -13.86 6.61 10.20
CA ALA A 44 -14.44 7.83 9.62
C ALA A 44 -15.04 7.57 8.22
N LEU A 45 -14.40 6.69 7.43
CA LEU A 45 -14.89 6.24 6.12
C LEU A 45 -15.97 5.16 6.21
N ARG A 46 -16.41 4.80 7.41
CA ARG A 46 -17.40 3.72 7.68
C ARG A 46 -16.99 2.38 7.07
N ALA A 47 -15.69 2.08 7.03
CA ALA A 47 -15.19 0.79 6.58
C ALA A 47 -15.73 -0.35 7.45
N THR A 48 -15.96 -1.51 6.84
CA THR A 48 -16.53 -2.66 7.54
C THR A 48 -15.62 -3.12 8.70
N PRO A 49 -16.18 -3.77 9.74
CA PRO A 49 -15.36 -4.36 10.79
C PRO A 49 -14.31 -5.35 10.27
N ARG A 50 -14.61 -6.06 9.17
CA ARG A 50 -13.70 -7.01 8.54
C ARG A 50 -12.51 -6.29 7.90
N ALA A 51 -12.76 -5.18 7.19
CA ALA A 51 -11.70 -4.35 6.61
C ALA A 51 -10.78 -3.77 7.69
N ARG A 52 -11.36 -3.27 8.79
CA ARG A 52 -10.59 -2.74 9.94
C ARG A 52 -9.71 -3.81 10.58
N ARG A 53 -10.23 -5.02 10.79
CA ARG A 53 -9.43 -6.14 11.31
C ARG A 53 -8.31 -6.55 10.36
N ALA A 54 -8.58 -6.60 9.06
CA ALA A 54 -7.56 -6.90 8.05
C ALA A 54 -6.45 -5.84 8.05
N PHE A 55 -6.81 -4.56 8.16
CA PHE A 55 -5.84 -3.46 8.30
C PHE A 55 -5.01 -3.58 9.58
N ALA A 56 -5.64 -3.82 10.73
CA ALA A 56 -4.93 -4.00 12.01
C ALA A 56 -3.96 -5.21 11.99
N ALA A 57 -4.26 -6.25 11.20
CA ALA A 57 -3.40 -7.41 11.01
C ALA A 57 -2.32 -7.22 9.94
N ALA A 58 -2.37 -6.14 9.16
CA ALA A 58 -1.36 -5.85 8.14
C ALA A 58 0.01 -5.54 8.77
N HIS A 59 1.06 -5.69 7.97
CA HIS A 59 2.41 -5.38 8.42
C HIS A 59 2.52 -3.88 8.76
N PRO A 60 3.25 -3.48 9.83
CA PRO A 60 3.33 -2.07 10.25
C PRO A 60 3.78 -1.10 9.15
N ALA A 61 4.68 -1.56 8.27
CA ALA A 61 5.12 -0.77 7.11
C ALA A 61 3.96 -0.43 6.15
N ASP A 62 3.07 -1.39 5.90
CA ASP A 62 1.90 -1.20 5.02
C ASP A 62 0.88 -0.29 5.69
N GLN A 63 0.62 -0.50 6.99
CA GLN A 63 -0.26 0.39 7.77
C GLN A 63 0.22 1.84 7.69
N ALA A 64 1.52 2.06 7.90
CA ALA A 64 2.12 3.38 7.84
C ALA A 64 2.03 4.00 6.44
N SER A 65 2.37 3.23 5.39
CA SER A 65 2.31 3.71 4.01
C SER A 65 0.88 4.07 3.61
N ALA A 66 -0.04 3.13 3.78
CA ALA A 66 -1.44 3.29 3.43
C ALA A 66 -2.10 4.45 4.17
N THR A 67 -1.79 4.65 5.45
CA THR A 67 -2.30 5.79 6.24
C THR A 67 -1.78 7.12 5.69
N ARG A 68 -0.48 7.22 5.38
CA ARG A 68 0.08 8.46 4.80
C ARG A 68 -0.52 8.75 3.43
N THR A 69 -0.65 7.74 2.56
CA THR A 69 -1.23 7.89 1.23
C THR A 69 -2.68 8.35 1.31
N ALA A 70 -3.49 7.73 2.17
CA ALA A 70 -4.88 8.12 2.38
C ALA A 70 -5.02 9.54 2.96
N ALA A 71 -4.14 9.92 3.89
CA ALA A 71 -4.12 11.28 4.43
C ALA A 71 -3.71 12.32 3.38
N SER A 72 -2.74 12.02 2.52
CA SER A 72 -2.37 12.87 1.39
C SER A 72 -3.51 13.04 0.39
N LEU A 73 -4.17 11.94 0.00
CA LEU A 73 -5.35 11.97 -0.86
C LEU A 73 -6.46 12.82 -0.25
N ARG A 74 -6.72 12.68 1.05
CA ARG A 74 -7.69 13.52 1.76
C ARG A 74 -7.34 15.01 1.69
N ARG A 75 -6.07 15.38 1.92
CA ARG A 75 -5.61 16.79 1.81
C ARG A 75 -5.77 17.36 0.40
N LEU A 76 -5.65 16.51 -0.62
CA LEU A 76 -5.85 16.87 -2.03
C LEU A 76 -7.33 16.84 -2.45
N GLY A 77 -8.27 16.66 -1.52
CA GLY A 77 -9.70 16.66 -1.80
C GLY A 77 -10.23 15.38 -2.48
N ALA A 78 -9.46 14.29 -2.45
CA ALA A 78 -9.91 13.01 -3.00
C ALA A 78 -11.12 12.45 -2.23
N LYS A 79 -11.97 11.68 -2.91
CA LYS A 79 -13.22 11.18 -2.31
C LYS A 79 -12.94 10.03 -1.35
N GLY A 80 -13.94 9.69 -0.54
CA GLY A 80 -13.83 8.59 0.43
C GLY A 80 -13.43 7.25 -0.20
N ASP A 81 -13.89 6.96 -1.42
CA ASP A 81 -13.49 5.75 -2.16
C ASP A 81 -12.00 5.74 -2.54
N ASP A 82 -11.39 6.89 -2.86
CA ASP A 82 -9.94 6.96 -3.16
C ASP A 82 -9.13 6.68 -1.89
N GLN A 83 -9.53 7.32 -0.79
CA GLN A 83 -8.88 7.17 0.50
C GLN A 83 -9.01 5.72 1.00
N LEU A 84 -10.19 5.11 0.84
CA LEU A 84 -10.41 3.72 1.20
C LEU A 84 -9.63 2.77 0.29
N ALA A 85 -9.52 3.05 -1.01
CA ALA A 85 -8.68 2.27 -1.91
C ALA A 85 -7.21 2.27 -1.45
N ALA A 86 -6.67 3.44 -1.08
CA ALA A 86 -5.31 3.54 -0.54
C ALA A 86 -5.14 2.73 0.76
N LEU A 87 -6.12 2.76 1.67
CA LEU A 87 -6.06 2.00 2.93
C LEU A 87 -6.15 0.47 2.74
N LEU A 88 -6.76 0.01 1.63
CA LEU A 88 -7.00 -1.42 1.38
C LEU A 88 -6.04 -2.04 0.37
N HIS A 89 -5.35 -1.24 -0.45
CA HIS A 89 -4.52 -1.67 -1.57
C HIS A 89 -3.44 -2.69 -1.15
N ASP A 90 -2.76 -2.43 -0.03
CA ASP A 90 -1.62 -3.21 0.44
C ASP A 90 -1.98 -4.43 1.28
N LEU A 91 -3.25 -4.56 1.71
CA LEU A 91 -3.67 -5.67 2.57
C LEU A 91 -3.37 -7.07 2.02
N PRO A 92 -3.44 -7.34 0.70
CA PRO A 92 -3.05 -8.63 0.14
C PRO A 92 -1.58 -8.99 0.33
N LYS A 93 -0.69 -8.03 0.62
CA LYS A 93 0.71 -8.32 1.02
C LYS A 93 0.73 -9.15 2.31
N GLY A 94 -0.31 -9.01 3.15
CA GLY A 94 -0.54 -9.82 4.34
C GLY A 94 0.57 -9.71 5.39
N ALA A 95 0.73 -10.77 6.17
CA ALA A 95 1.71 -10.87 7.25
C ALA A 95 3.14 -11.18 6.76
N VAL A 96 3.47 -10.88 5.50
CA VAL A 96 4.84 -11.03 5.00
C VAL A 96 5.80 -10.23 5.89
N GLY A 97 6.81 -10.90 6.43
CA GLY A 97 7.77 -10.30 7.36
C GLY A 97 8.64 -9.21 6.75
N LEU A 98 9.36 -8.48 7.60
CA LEU A 98 10.19 -7.35 7.21
C LEU A 98 11.28 -7.71 6.19
N LEU A 99 12.03 -8.79 6.41
CA LEU A 99 13.17 -9.14 5.56
C LEU A 99 12.78 -9.43 4.09
N PRO A 100 11.74 -10.23 3.79
CA PRO A 100 11.22 -10.36 2.43
C PRO A 100 10.83 -9.03 1.77
N ARG A 101 10.31 -8.06 2.54
CA ARG A 101 9.92 -6.73 2.02
C ARG A 101 11.14 -5.89 1.68
N VAL A 102 12.15 -5.88 2.55
CA VAL A 102 13.42 -5.21 2.28
C VAL A 102 14.05 -5.77 1.02
N LEU A 103 14.14 -7.10 0.89
CA LEU A 103 14.66 -7.73 -0.33
C LEU A 103 13.84 -7.37 -1.57
N HIS A 104 12.51 -7.37 -1.46
CA HIS A 104 11.63 -6.97 -2.56
C HIS A 104 11.86 -5.52 -3.01
N VAL A 105 12.03 -4.59 -2.09
CA VAL A 105 12.36 -3.18 -2.40
C VAL A 105 13.74 -3.06 -3.04
N LEU A 106 14.75 -3.77 -2.53
CA LEU A 106 16.10 -3.76 -3.08
C LEU A 106 16.15 -4.32 -4.52
N GLU A 107 15.32 -5.31 -4.81
CA GLU A 107 15.10 -5.84 -6.17
C GLU A 107 14.36 -4.86 -7.10
N GLY A 108 13.90 -3.72 -6.59
CA GLY A 108 13.14 -2.71 -7.35
C GLY A 108 11.65 -2.97 -7.39
N SER A 109 11.09 -3.66 -6.39
CA SER A 109 9.66 -3.94 -6.24
C SER A 109 9.02 -4.54 -7.50
N PRO A 110 9.54 -5.67 -8.02
CA PRO A 110 9.01 -6.28 -9.25
C PRO A 110 7.54 -6.69 -9.08
N VAL A 111 6.68 -6.24 -9.99
CA VAL A 111 5.24 -6.53 -10.00
C VAL A 111 4.86 -7.72 -10.91
N THR A 112 5.82 -8.27 -11.65
CA THR A 112 5.62 -9.41 -12.54
C THR A 112 6.69 -10.49 -12.37
N GLY A 113 6.49 -11.63 -13.05
CA GLY A 113 7.39 -12.76 -13.03
C GLY A 113 7.38 -13.55 -11.72
N ARG A 114 8.12 -14.67 -11.72
CA ARG A 114 8.20 -15.56 -10.57
C ARG A 114 9.36 -15.19 -9.65
N ALA A 115 9.08 -15.03 -8.36
CA ALA A 115 10.11 -14.89 -7.35
C ALA A 115 10.85 -16.23 -7.16
N ARG A 116 12.19 -16.19 -7.11
CA ARG A 116 13.07 -17.36 -6.97
C ARG A 116 14.10 -17.11 -5.87
N GLY A 117 14.53 -18.14 -5.16
CA GLY A 117 15.50 -18.05 -4.06
C GLY A 117 14.85 -17.77 -2.70
N PRO A 118 15.58 -17.14 -1.76
CA PRO A 118 15.09 -16.91 -0.40
C PRO A 118 13.75 -16.18 -0.38
N PHE A 119 12.87 -16.63 0.52
CA PHE A 119 11.54 -16.08 0.72
C PHE A 119 10.68 -16.02 -0.56
N ALA A 120 10.93 -16.89 -1.56
CA ALA A 120 10.25 -16.84 -2.86
C ALA A 120 8.72 -16.76 -2.74
N ARG A 121 8.10 -17.54 -1.85
CA ARG A 121 6.64 -17.49 -1.63
C ARG A 121 6.18 -16.13 -1.09
N ALA A 122 6.87 -15.61 -0.07
CA ALA A 122 6.54 -14.32 0.52
C ALA A 122 6.77 -13.17 -0.47
N ARG A 123 7.87 -13.20 -1.22
CA ARG A 123 8.12 -12.22 -2.29
C ARG A 123 7.14 -12.35 -3.44
N GLN A 124 6.69 -13.55 -3.79
CA GLN A 124 5.64 -13.74 -4.80
C GLN A 124 4.33 -13.06 -4.36
N ALA A 125 3.96 -13.17 -3.08
CA ALA A 125 2.81 -12.45 -2.54
C ALA A 125 2.98 -10.93 -2.68
N LEU A 126 4.18 -10.40 -2.41
CA LEU A 126 4.49 -8.98 -2.65
C LEU A 126 4.40 -8.59 -4.12
N ARG A 127 4.80 -9.44 -5.08
CA ARG A 127 4.66 -9.12 -6.52
C ARG A 127 3.21 -9.07 -6.98
N LEU A 128 2.37 -9.96 -6.44
CA LEU A 128 0.99 -10.15 -6.90
C LEU A 128 -0.05 -9.36 -6.09
N HIS A 129 0.36 -8.61 -5.06
CA HIS A 129 -0.58 -8.00 -4.13
C HIS A 129 -1.61 -7.09 -4.83
N ALA A 130 -1.17 -6.27 -5.78
CA ALA A 130 -2.02 -5.33 -6.49
C ALA A 130 -3.10 -6.04 -7.32
N SER A 131 -2.76 -7.13 -8.03
CA SER A 131 -3.73 -7.89 -8.81
C SER A 131 -4.76 -8.62 -7.93
N VAL A 132 -4.40 -8.95 -6.68
CA VAL A 132 -5.30 -9.57 -5.70
C VAL A 132 -6.14 -8.54 -4.94
N ALA A 133 -5.70 -7.28 -4.88
CA ALA A 133 -6.35 -6.21 -4.09
C ALA A 133 -7.84 -6.03 -4.37
N PRO A 134 -8.34 -6.02 -5.61
CA PRO A 134 -9.77 -5.84 -5.87
C PRO A 134 -10.63 -6.96 -5.29
N THR A 135 -10.21 -8.21 -5.50
CA THR A 135 -10.93 -9.39 -4.99
C THR A 135 -10.83 -9.46 -3.47
N HIS A 136 -9.69 -9.08 -2.90
CA HIS A 136 -9.53 -9.01 -1.45
C HIS A 136 -10.45 -7.94 -0.84
N ALA A 137 -10.46 -6.72 -1.39
CA ALA A 137 -11.33 -5.64 -0.94
C ALA A 137 -12.82 -5.99 -1.06
N ALA A 138 -13.23 -6.69 -2.13
CA ALA A 138 -14.58 -7.21 -2.26
C ALA A 138 -14.94 -8.19 -1.13
N LYS A 139 -14.05 -9.12 -0.78
CA LYS A 139 -14.24 -10.04 0.37
C LYS A 139 -14.31 -9.31 1.72
N LEU A 140 -13.67 -8.14 1.82
CA LEU A 140 -13.75 -7.27 2.99
C LEU A 140 -15.02 -6.40 2.99
N GLY A 141 -15.85 -6.44 1.95
CA GLY A 141 -17.08 -5.65 1.84
C GLY A 141 -16.84 -4.19 1.46
N ALA A 142 -15.76 -3.91 0.71
CA ALA A 142 -15.51 -2.56 0.21
C ALA A 142 -16.62 -2.10 -0.77
N PRO A 143 -16.93 -0.79 -0.83
CA PRO A 143 -17.86 -0.25 -1.80
C PRO A 143 -17.44 -0.50 -3.25
N ARG A 144 -18.41 -0.53 -4.17
CA ARG A 144 -18.15 -0.72 -5.60
C ARG A 144 -17.17 0.31 -6.16
N GLY A 145 -17.28 1.58 -5.75
CA GLY A 145 -16.37 2.65 -6.17
C GLY A 145 -14.91 2.36 -5.80
N THR A 146 -14.66 1.99 -4.54
CA THR A 146 -13.35 1.54 -4.05
C THR A 146 -12.81 0.34 -4.86
N ILE A 147 -13.64 -0.67 -5.13
CA ILE A 147 -13.22 -1.86 -5.90
C ILE A 147 -12.84 -1.48 -7.33
N THR A 148 -13.58 -0.57 -7.98
CA THR A 148 -13.26 -0.09 -9.33
C THR A 148 -11.90 0.61 -9.37
N ILE A 149 -11.60 1.46 -8.37
CA ILE A 149 -10.30 2.14 -8.26
C ILE A 149 -9.17 1.11 -8.11
N LEU A 150 -9.36 0.11 -7.25
CA LEU A 150 -8.36 -0.95 -7.06
C LEU A 150 -8.13 -1.80 -8.32
N ARG A 151 -9.17 -2.06 -9.12
CA ARG A 151 -9.02 -2.77 -10.40
C ARG A 151 -8.17 -1.99 -11.38
N GLU A 152 -8.42 -0.69 -11.46
CA GLU A 152 -7.66 0.19 -12.34
C GLU A 152 -6.21 0.36 -11.85
N LEU A 153 -6.01 0.46 -10.54
CA LEU A 153 -4.67 0.44 -9.92
C LEU A 153 -3.88 -0.82 -10.28
N ALA A 154 -4.49 -2.00 -10.14
CA ALA A 154 -3.88 -3.27 -10.53
C ALA A 154 -3.49 -3.31 -12.02
N ARG A 155 -4.33 -2.74 -12.89
CA ARG A 155 -4.08 -2.65 -14.34
C ARG A 155 -2.89 -1.74 -14.64
N GLN A 156 -2.80 -0.58 -13.99
CA GLN A 156 -1.73 0.39 -14.21
C GLN A 156 -0.38 -0.10 -13.69
N GLU A 157 -0.32 -0.75 -12.52
CA GLU A 157 0.94 -1.34 -12.03
C GLU A 157 1.47 -2.44 -12.95
N SER A 158 0.56 -3.27 -13.48
CA SER A 158 0.92 -4.34 -14.41
C SER A 158 1.36 -3.81 -15.79
N SER A 159 0.91 -2.61 -16.15
CA SER A 159 1.14 -1.99 -17.45
C SER A 159 2.14 -0.85 -17.29
N SER A 160 3.44 -1.13 -17.34
CA SER A 160 4.55 -0.16 -17.19
C SER A 160 4.57 1.00 -18.22
N ALA A 161 3.49 1.24 -18.97
CA ALA A 161 3.46 1.99 -20.22
C ALA A 161 2.44 3.14 -20.32
N HIS A 162 1.58 3.44 -19.33
CA HIS A 162 0.55 4.47 -19.52
C HIS A 162 1.04 5.89 -19.21
N ARG A 163 1.80 6.48 -20.14
CA ARG A 163 2.10 7.92 -20.21
C ARG A 163 1.10 8.70 -21.08
N GLY A 164 -0.20 8.39 -20.98
CA GLY A 164 -1.26 9.19 -21.60
C GLY A 164 -1.70 10.36 -20.69
N ARG A 165 -2.43 11.34 -21.24
CA ARG A 165 -3.23 12.28 -20.44
C ARG A 165 -4.31 11.48 -19.71
N ALA A 166 -4.07 11.21 -18.43
CA ALA A 166 -5.02 10.48 -17.59
C ALA A 166 -6.21 11.40 -17.26
N ALA A 167 -7.43 10.91 -17.42
CA ALA A 167 -8.66 11.61 -17.06
C ALA A 167 -9.55 10.71 -16.20
N GLY A 168 -10.41 11.29 -15.37
CA GLY A 168 -11.34 10.53 -14.53
C GLY A 168 -10.63 9.58 -13.54
N ILE A 169 -10.95 8.28 -13.61
CA ILE A 169 -10.41 7.27 -12.69
C ILE A 169 -8.90 7.07 -12.91
N ASP A 170 -8.43 7.16 -14.16
CA ASP A 170 -7.02 6.96 -14.48
C ASP A 170 -6.13 8.00 -13.79
N ALA A 171 -6.59 9.26 -13.74
CA ALA A 171 -5.85 10.35 -13.08
C ALA A 171 -5.80 10.16 -11.56
N ARG A 172 -6.92 9.69 -10.97
CA ARG A 172 -7.02 9.42 -9.53
C ARG A 172 -6.12 8.26 -9.11
N VAL A 173 -6.09 7.19 -9.91
CA VAL A 173 -5.22 6.02 -9.69
C VAL A 173 -3.75 6.39 -9.87
N ARG A 174 -3.44 7.20 -10.87
CA ARG A 174 -2.07 7.69 -11.08
C ARG A 174 -1.58 8.54 -9.91
N LEU A 175 -2.44 9.41 -9.38
CA LEU A 175 -2.12 10.17 -8.16
C LEU A 175 -1.85 9.25 -6.97
N LEU A 176 -2.63 8.18 -6.80
CA LEU A 176 -2.38 7.17 -5.77
C LEU A 176 -1.00 6.52 -5.94
N LEU A 177 -0.64 6.12 -7.17
CA LEU A 177 0.67 5.55 -7.47
C LEU A 177 1.82 6.53 -7.23
N ASP A 178 1.67 7.79 -7.63
CA ASP A 178 2.70 8.81 -7.44
C ASP A 178 2.93 9.09 -5.93
N LEU A 179 1.85 9.10 -5.14
CA LEU A 179 1.91 9.26 -3.69
C LEU A 179 2.50 8.02 -2.98
N ASP A 180 2.11 6.82 -3.37
CA ASP A 180 2.59 5.57 -2.75
C ASP A 180 4.06 5.30 -3.09
N SER A 181 4.44 5.54 -4.35
CA SER A 181 5.83 5.49 -4.80
C SER A 181 6.67 6.64 -4.26
N GLY A 182 6.11 7.63 -3.55
CA GLY A 182 6.86 8.77 -3.03
C GLY A 182 7.60 9.59 -4.09
N VAL A 183 7.26 9.41 -5.38
CA VAL A 183 7.77 10.21 -6.49
C VAL A 183 6.86 11.42 -6.61
N THR A 184 7.09 12.41 -5.75
CA THR A 184 6.60 13.76 -6.02
C THR A 184 7.44 14.33 -7.16
N ARG A 185 6.83 14.54 -8.33
CA ARG A 185 7.41 15.37 -9.39
C ARG A 185 7.46 16.82 -8.97
#